data_AF-A0AAP9KJR9-F1
#
_entry.id   AF-A0AAP9KJR9-F1
#
_cell.length_a   1.000
_cell.length_b   1.000
_cell.length_c   1.000
_cell.angle_alpha   90.00
_cell.angle_beta   90.00
_cell.angle_gamma   90.00
#
_symmetry.space_group_name_H-M   'P 1'
#
loop_
_entity.id
_entity.type
_entity.pdbx_description
1 polymer ?
#
loop_
_entity_poly.entity_id
_entity_poly.type
_entity_poly.pdbx_seq_one_letter_code
_entity_poly.pdbx_strand_id
1 'polypeptide(L)'
;MSLESEQQDYEERLRYRLKILSEQLKADKVKIASHLAEGFEESFRNIKYDESGEIILESVDGRIRSMALAIEHFDTREKLKKEISLVEIQKLYFDLIEHNFDFIYQQMLKANSTPHHIAEFLSTKADFVDNMFEQIPGFMDAIISFWKQVGDIGYWHLEDNHSNLTGVYGGDLFPTHDENIASKCGIYTDTIVLPDPYVRSQHIFEFYPKEKAVFFLIKHAMNILKYKNLACVEDGMPVVVILPDLSNLEEGGKDFIYNFSQNDALIHGSKLFGQNFESIEEFNEFCLSLNTVEKTIRAIKDKNRVLFDTNWKGSLEEQINRALNGDELKALNRTEPGLLLQMQAVGRMSVSNELLLKARQLSGTPIIEAETSWQYFNWKLEYDADKAQEYYGSENLHIMKGLTDLSQTDLPWLGNIPPESLLELRKQGALEEIRNILGNNIKELVETNPTNCFRTRDQILENIEQSFDKHRKKLDELKAKNWKFAGFDIGSWIVSGGIEIGAALTGTPTWGLAVLAADQLLDAPKLREIPERFRDLVDQNKQVKQSPVGMLFKVSKKLIN
;
A
#
# COMPACT_ATOMS: atom_id res chain seq x y z
N MET A 1 2.78 30.67 -30.83
CA MET A 1 4.19 30.58 -31.28
C MET A 1 4.20 30.56 -32.80
N SER A 2 5.26 31.03 -33.46
CA SER A 2 5.41 30.87 -34.90
C SER A 2 5.90 29.45 -35.22
N LEU A 3 5.54 28.91 -36.38
CA LEU A 3 5.99 27.58 -36.85
C LEU A 3 7.53 27.45 -36.87
N GLU A 4 8.24 28.55 -37.16
CA GLU A 4 9.71 28.58 -37.14
C GLU A 4 10.29 28.43 -35.72
N SER A 5 9.60 28.94 -34.70
CA SER A 5 10.00 28.81 -33.28
C SER A 5 9.82 27.37 -32.80
N GLU A 6 8.74 26.70 -33.18
CA GLU A 6 8.49 25.30 -32.80
C GLU A 6 9.48 24.34 -33.45
N GLN A 7 9.88 24.62 -34.69
CA GLN A 7 10.87 23.80 -35.39
C GLN A 7 12.27 23.96 -34.80
N GLN A 8 12.68 25.19 -34.44
CA GLN A 8 13.95 25.42 -33.75
C GLN A 8 14.01 24.70 -32.40
N ASP A 9 12.96 24.81 -31.58
CA ASP A 9 12.88 24.13 -30.28
C ASP A 9 12.96 22.60 -30.43
N TYR A 10 12.30 22.05 -31.45
CA TYR A 10 12.37 20.62 -31.75
C TYR A 10 13.80 20.17 -32.13
N GLU A 11 14.46 20.93 -33.01
CA GLU A 11 15.82 20.61 -33.47
C GLU A 11 16.84 20.69 -32.34
N GLU A 12 16.78 21.72 -31.50
CA GLU A 12 17.63 21.85 -30.31
C GLU A 12 17.43 20.68 -29.34
N ARG A 13 16.18 20.32 -29.05
CA ARG A 13 15.88 19.18 -28.18
C ARG A 13 16.38 17.87 -28.77
N LEU A 14 16.27 17.68 -30.08
CA LEU A 14 16.80 16.49 -30.74
C LEU A 14 18.33 16.41 -30.64
N ARG A 15 19.05 17.52 -30.86
CA ARG A 15 20.51 17.56 -30.67
C ARG A 15 20.91 17.18 -29.24
N TYR A 16 20.20 17.74 -28.25
CA TYR A 16 20.42 17.40 -26.84
C TYR A 16 20.22 15.90 -26.56
N ARG A 17 19.12 15.31 -27.04
CA ARG A 17 18.84 13.87 -26.90
C ARG A 17 19.93 13.00 -27.52
N LEU A 18 20.40 13.35 -28.72
CA LEU A 18 21.45 12.61 -29.42
C LEU A 18 22.78 12.68 -28.68
N LYS A 19 23.08 13.82 -28.05
CA LYS A 19 24.26 13.96 -27.19
C LYS A 19 24.19 13.03 -25.98
N ILE A 20 23.05 13.00 -25.27
CA ILE A 20 22.84 12.07 -24.14
C ILE A 20 23.00 10.61 -24.62
N LEU A 21 22.37 10.24 -25.73
CA LEU A 21 22.49 8.88 -26.30
C LEU A 21 23.96 8.50 -26.53
N SER A 22 24.74 9.39 -27.14
CA SER A 22 26.18 9.18 -27.39
C SER A 22 26.98 9.00 -26.09
N GLU A 23 26.71 9.82 -25.07
CA GLU A 23 27.35 9.73 -23.76
C GLU A 23 27.02 8.42 -23.03
N GLN A 24 25.75 8.01 -23.05
CA GLN A 24 25.26 6.79 -22.40
C GLN A 24 25.75 5.51 -23.10
N LEU A 25 25.88 5.53 -24.43
CA LEU A 25 26.52 4.45 -25.21
C LEU A 25 27.99 4.31 -24.85
N LYS A 26 28.74 5.42 -24.78
CA LYS A 26 30.16 5.41 -24.38
C LYS A 26 30.36 4.91 -22.94
N ALA A 27 29.39 5.15 -22.07
CA ALA A 27 29.38 4.68 -20.69
C ALA A 27 28.92 3.22 -20.52
N ASP A 28 28.62 2.50 -21.61
CA ASP A 28 28.10 1.13 -21.62
C ASP A 28 26.78 0.93 -20.83
N LYS A 29 25.98 2.01 -20.72
CA LYS A 29 24.69 2.01 -20.00
C LYS A 29 23.51 1.63 -20.89
N VAL A 30 23.69 1.63 -22.20
CA VAL A 30 22.66 1.22 -23.18
C VAL A 30 22.95 -0.19 -23.64
N LYS A 31 22.05 -1.13 -23.33
CA LYS A 31 22.14 -2.52 -23.80
C LYS A 31 21.12 -2.73 -24.92
N ILE A 32 21.63 -3.11 -26.09
CA ILE A 32 20.80 -3.35 -27.28
C ILE A 32 20.65 -4.85 -27.46
N ALA A 33 19.41 -5.32 -27.63
CA ALA A 33 19.15 -6.73 -27.88
C ALA A 33 19.91 -7.19 -29.14
N SER A 34 20.51 -8.39 -29.09
CA SER A 34 21.40 -8.90 -30.14
C SER A 34 20.79 -8.87 -31.54
N HIS A 35 19.50 -9.19 -31.66
CA HIS A 35 18.77 -9.16 -32.94
C HIS A 35 18.50 -7.75 -33.50
N LEU A 36 18.73 -6.69 -32.72
CA LEU A 36 18.60 -5.29 -33.13
C LEU A 36 19.95 -4.58 -33.30
N ALA A 37 21.04 -5.18 -32.80
CA ALA A 37 22.34 -4.53 -32.69
C ALA A 37 22.90 -4.10 -34.06
N GLU A 38 22.91 -5.00 -35.05
CA GLU A 38 23.45 -4.71 -36.39
C GLU A 38 22.73 -3.53 -37.06
N GLY A 39 21.39 -3.54 -37.03
CA GLY A 39 20.60 -2.44 -37.58
C GLY A 39 20.83 -1.12 -36.82
N PHE A 40 20.96 -1.17 -35.50
CA PHE A 40 21.28 0.02 -34.72
C PHE A 40 22.68 0.57 -35.08
N GLU A 41 23.69 -0.28 -35.17
CA GLU A 41 25.06 0.12 -35.51
C GLU A 41 25.16 0.69 -36.94
N GLU A 42 24.41 0.15 -37.89
CA GLU A 42 24.30 0.73 -39.24
C GLU A 42 23.67 2.13 -39.18
N SER A 43 22.51 2.27 -38.54
CA SER A 43 21.82 3.54 -38.35
C SER A 43 22.70 4.59 -37.66
N PHE A 44 23.45 4.19 -36.64
CA PHE A 44 24.32 5.08 -35.87
C PHE A 44 25.56 5.52 -36.67
N ARG A 45 26.13 4.63 -37.48
CA ARG A 45 27.27 4.96 -38.38
C ARG A 45 26.89 5.93 -39.49
N ASN A 46 25.62 5.97 -39.88
CA ASN A 46 25.12 6.86 -40.93
C ASN A 46 24.91 8.31 -40.47
N ILE A 47 25.06 8.59 -39.16
CA ILE A 47 24.99 9.96 -38.62
C ILE A 47 26.16 10.78 -39.17
N LYS A 48 25.84 11.93 -39.77
CA LYS A 48 26.79 12.88 -40.34
C LYS A 48 26.96 14.08 -39.42
N TYR A 49 28.14 14.70 -39.52
CA TYR A 49 28.50 15.90 -38.78
C TYR A 49 28.84 17.02 -39.76
N ASP A 50 28.52 18.26 -39.41
CA ASP A 50 28.92 19.43 -40.18
C ASP A 50 30.36 19.88 -39.86
N GLU A 51 30.81 20.96 -40.49
CA GLU A 51 32.16 21.49 -40.32
C GLU A 51 32.44 21.99 -38.89
N SER A 52 31.40 22.29 -38.10
CA SER A 52 31.52 22.69 -36.70
C SER A 52 31.57 21.49 -35.73
N GLY A 53 31.34 20.27 -36.23
CA GLY A 53 31.25 19.05 -35.44
C GLY A 53 29.86 18.79 -34.87
N GLU A 54 28.86 19.56 -35.29
CA GLU A 54 27.46 19.39 -34.89
C GLU A 54 26.75 18.35 -35.76
N ILE A 55 25.74 17.66 -35.20
CA ILE A 55 25.03 16.59 -35.92
C ILE A 55 24.14 17.17 -37.03
N ILE A 56 24.18 16.60 -38.22
CA ILE A 56 23.24 16.92 -39.30
C ILE A 56 21.96 16.12 -39.06
N LEU A 57 20.87 16.77 -38.63
CA LEU A 57 19.67 16.10 -38.15
C LEU A 57 18.99 15.23 -39.22
N GLU A 58 19.07 15.62 -40.49
CA GLU A 58 18.53 14.88 -41.63
C GLU A 58 19.22 13.52 -41.84
N SER A 59 20.44 13.36 -41.33
CA SER A 59 21.16 12.08 -41.38
C SER A 59 20.73 11.09 -40.30
N VAL A 60 19.95 11.55 -39.31
CA VAL A 60 19.51 10.74 -38.17
C VAL A 60 18.16 10.11 -38.49
N ASP A 61 18.15 8.79 -38.64
CA ASP A 61 16.94 8.03 -38.94
C ASP A 61 15.99 7.87 -37.73
N GLY A 62 14.81 7.32 -37.99
CA GLY A 62 13.79 7.10 -36.96
C GLY A 62 14.24 6.18 -35.82
N ARG A 63 15.10 5.20 -36.09
CA ARG A 63 15.57 4.24 -35.07
C ARG A 63 16.42 4.96 -34.02
N ILE A 64 17.36 5.80 -34.47
CA ILE A 64 18.20 6.59 -33.55
C ILE A 64 17.37 7.65 -32.83
N ARG A 65 16.44 8.32 -33.53
CA ARG A 65 15.55 9.32 -32.90
C ARG A 65 14.70 8.71 -31.78
N SER A 66 14.09 7.55 -32.01
CA SER A 66 13.30 6.84 -31.00
C SER A 66 14.15 6.38 -29.81
N MET A 67 15.36 5.86 -30.06
CA MET A 67 16.27 5.49 -28.99
C MET A 67 16.71 6.72 -28.18
N ALA A 68 17.06 7.82 -28.84
CA ALA A 68 17.49 9.05 -28.17
C ALA A 68 16.37 9.63 -27.30
N LEU A 69 15.11 9.55 -27.74
CA LEU A 69 13.94 9.91 -26.94
C LEU A 69 13.84 9.05 -25.67
N ALA A 70 13.96 7.73 -25.80
CA ALA A 70 13.89 6.81 -24.67
C ALA A 70 15.04 7.07 -23.67
N ILE A 71 16.26 7.27 -24.17
CA ILE A 71 17.44 7.52 -23.32
C ILE A 71 17.34 8.87 -22.61
N GLU A 72 16.83 9.93 -23.24
CA GLU A 72 16.55 11.20 -22.55
C GLU A 72 15.56 11.00 -21.40
N HIS A 73 14.50 10.20 -21.60
CA HIS A 73 13.53 9.91 -20.56
C HIS A 73 14.18 9.23 -19.35
N PHE A 74 14.96 8.16 -19.57
CA PHE A 74 15.65 7.47 -18.48
C PHE A 74 16.72 8.33 -17.79
N ASP A 75 17.49 9.11 -18.56
CA ASP A 75 18.48 10.03 -18.01
C ASP A 75 17.83 11.12 -17.14
N THR A 76 16.71 11.68 -17.61
CA THR A 76 15.93 12.67 -16.86
C THR A 76 15.38 12.09 -15.57
N ARG A 77 14.78 10.90 -15.64
CA ARG A 77 14.28 10.14 -14.48
C ARG A 77 15.37 9.89 -13.44
N GLU A 78 16.55 9.45 -13.86
CA GLU A 78 17.70 9.23 -12.97
C GLU A 78 18.24 10.51 -12.34
N LYS A 79 18.24 11.63 -13.06
CA LYS A 79 18.64 12.94 -12.53
C LYS A 79 17.64 13.44 -11.50
N LEU A 80 16.34 13.43 -11.82
CA LEU A 80 15.29 13.93 -10.93
C LEU A 80 15.18 13.12 -9.64
N LYS A 81 15.31 11.79 -9.69
CA LYS A 81 15.36 10.95 -8.49
C LYS A 81 16.55 11.25 -7.57
N LYS A 82 17.67 11.78 -8.12
CA LYS A 82 18.83 12.21 -7.31
C LYS A 82 18.64 13.60 -6.71
N GLU A 83 17.84 14.44 -7.34
CA GLU A 83 17.53 15.79 -6.86
C GLU A 83 16.55 15.77 -5.69
N ILE A 84 15.59 14.84 -5.68
CA ILE A 84 14.64 14.68 -4.59
C ILE A 84 14.39 13.20 -4.29
N SER A 85 14.67 12.79 -3.06
CA SER A 85 14.43 11.43 -2.58
C SER A 85 12.95 11.18 -2.31
N LEU A 86 12.54 9.91 -2.32
CA LEU A 86 11.16 9.54 -1.98
C LEU A 86 10.78 10.00 -0.56
N VAL A 87 11.70 9.88 0.41
CA VAL A 87 11.48 10.33 1.79
C VAL A 87 11.25 11.84 1.85
N GLU A 88 11.99 12.64 1.08
CA GLU A 88 11.80 14.09 1.02
C GLU A 88 10.46 14.47 0.40
N ILE A 89 10.01 13.78 -0.66
CA ILE A 89 8.67 13.95 -1.23
C ILE A 89 7.61 13.71 -0.14
N GLN A 90 7.73 12.63 0.62
CA GLN A 90 6.79 12.33 1.70
C GLN A 90 6.84 13.41 2.79
N LYS A 91 8.03 13.84 3.25
CA LYS A 91 8.16 14.90 4.26
C LYS A 91 7.48 16.20 3.82
N LEU A 92 7.74 16.67 2.59
CA LEU A 92 7.11 17.87 2.05
C LEU A 92 5.58 17.75 1.99
N TYR A 93 5.07 16.59 1.56
CA TYR A 93 3.63 16.33 1.54
C TYR A 93 3.03 16.38 2.96
N PHE A 94 3.63 15.67 3.92
CA PHE A 94 3.13 15.65 5.30
C PHE A 94 3.25 17.01 5.98
N ASP A 95 4.30 17.79 5.71
CA ASP A 95 4.47 19.15 6.21
C ASP A 95 3.35 20.07 5.69
N LEU A 96 2.95 19.93 4.41
CA LEU A 96 1.80 20.64 3.84
C LEU A 96 0.49 20.28 4.56
N ILE A 97 0.25 19.01 4.85
CA ILE A 97 -0.96 18.57 5.59
C ILE A 97 -0.92 19.06 7.04
N GLU A 98 0.18 18.89 7.75
CA GLU A 98 0.31 19.31 9.15
C GLU A 98 0.16 20.83 9.32
N HIS A 99 0.76 21.62 8.42
CA HIS A 99 0.64 23.07 8.47
C HIS A 99 -0.82 23.54 8.52
N ASN A 100 -1.71 22.82 7.82
CA ASN A 100 -3.13 23.14 7.74
C ASN A 100 -3.98 22.49 8.84
N PHE A 101 -3.59 21.29 9.32
CA PHE A 101 -4.48 20.45 10.13
C PHE A 101 -3.93 19.99 11.49
N ASP A 102 -2.68 20.30 11.85
CA ASP A 102 -2.07 19.80 13.09
C ASP A 102 -2.90 20.18 14.33
N PHE A 103 -3.41 21.40 14.40
CA PHE A 103 -4.25 21.81 15.53
C PHE A 103 -5.44 20.85 15.74
N ILE A 104 -6.17 20.51 14.68
CA ILE A 104 -7.33 19.60 14.73
C ILE A 104 -6.86 18.19 15.09
N TYR A 105 -5.74 17.75 14.53
CA TYR A 105 -5.15 16.44 14.81
C TYR A 105 -4.78 16.28 16.29
N GLN A 106 -4.11 17.27 16.87
CA GLN A 106 -3.76 17.25 18.29
C GLN A 106 -5.00 17.25 19.19
N GLN A 107 -6.08 17.96 18.81
CA GLN A 107 -7.34 17.91 19.58
C GLN A 107 -8.00 16.54 19.46
N MET A 108 -8.01 15.92 18.27
CA MET A 108 -8.54 14.58 18.07
C MET A 108 -7.81 13.56 18.95
N LEU A 109 -6.47 13.60 18.97
CA LEU A 109 -5.65 12.72 19.81
C LEU A 109 -5.93 12.93 21.30
N LYS A 110 -5.99 14.19 21.77
CA LYS A 110 -6.32 14.52 23.17
C LYS A 110 -7.71 14.04 23.58
N ALA A 111 -8.66 14.05 22.66
CA ALA A 111 -10.02 13.57 22.88
C ALA A 111 -10.18 12.06 22.74
N ASN A 112 -9.11 11.32 22.38
CA ASN A 112 -9.16 9.89 22.03
C ASN A 112 -10.28 9.58 21.00
N SER A 113 -10.44 10.45 20.01
CA SER A 113 -11.48 10.36 18.99
C SER A 113 -10.93 9.77 17.69
N THR A 114 -11.83 9.30 16.82
CA THR A 114 -11.45 8.77 15.50
C THR A 114 -11.54 9.85 14.42
N PRO A 115 -10.80 9.71 13.30
CA PRO A 115 -10.92 10.61 12.15
C PRO A 115 -12.35 10.83 11.67
N HIS A 116 -13.16 9.78 11.68
CA HIS A 116 -14.56 9.84 11.27
C HIS A 116 -15.40 10.67 12.25
N HIS A 117 -15.28 10.39 13.55
CA HIS A 117 -16.08 11.07 14.57
C HIS A 117 -15.79 12.58 14.61
N ILE A 118 -14.51 12.98 14.60
CA ILE A 118 -14.16 14.40 14.66
C ILE A 118 -14.61 15.15 13.39
N ALA A 119 -14.48 14.51 12.21
CA ALA A 119 -14.96 15.07 10.96
C ALA A 119 -16.48 15.22 10.94
N GLU A 120 -17.21 14.20 11.41
CA GLU A 120 -18.66 14.24 11.54
C GLU A 120 -19.09 15.40 12.43
N PHE A 121 -18.52 15.50 13.64
CA PHE A 121 -18.83 16.58 14.57
C PHE A 121 -18.59 17.97 13.97
N LEU A 122 -17.42 18.21 13.37
CA LEU A 122 -17.06 19.51 12.81
C LEU A 122 -17.90 19.88 11.58
N SER A 123 -18.26 18.90 10.75
CA SER A 123 -19.12 19.11 9.58
C SER A 123 -20.57 19.51 9.93
N THR A 124 -20.98 19.43 11.19
CA THR A 124 -22.29 19.94 11.66
C THR A 124 -22.27 21.41 12.09
N LYS A 125 -21.09 22.05 12.16
CA LYS A 125 -20.94 23.41 12.66
C LYS A 125 -20.93 24.40 11.49
N ALA A 126 -22.07 25.06 11.26
CA ALA A 126 -22.27 25.94 10.10
C ALA A 126 -21.13 26.94 9.88
N ASP A 127 -20.75 27.72 10.90
CA ASP A 127 -19.66 28.70 10.79
C ASP A 127 -18.32 28.06 10.44
N PHE A 128 -18.03 26.86 10.98
CA PHE A 128 -16.80 26.13 10.65
C PHE A 128 -16.83 25.62 9.20
N VAL A 129 -17.97 25.06 8.78
CA VAL A 129 -18.15 24.54 7.43
C VAL A 129 -18.00 25.65 6.40
N ASP A 130 -18.63 26.81 6.60
CA ASP A 130 -18.54 27.94 5.67
C ASP A 130 -17.09 28.44 5.54
N ASN A 131 -16.42 28.66 6.68
CA ASN A 131 -15.03 29.10 6.67
C ASN A 131 -14.08 28.08 6.02
N MET A 132 -14.25 26.78 6.30
CA MET A 132 -13.38 25.73 5.73
C MET A 132 -13.66 25.51 4.25
N PHE A 133 -14.92 25.52 3.83
CA PHE A 133 -15.32 25.28 2.44
C PHE A 133 -14.74 26.35 1.50
N GLU A 134 -14.68 27.61 1.94
CA GLU A 134 -14.04 28.69 1.18
C GLU A 134 -12.54 28.46 0.92
N GLN A 135 -11.85 27.71 1.78
CA GLN A 135 -10.42 27.41 1.64
C GLN A 135 -10.14 26.16 0.80
N ILE A 136 -11.13 25.30 0.56
CA ILE A 136 -10.96 24.04 -0.16
C ILE A 136 -10.33 24.24 -1.54
N PRO A 137 -10.78 25.17 -2.40
CA PRO A 137 -10.19 25.34 -3.73
C PRO A 137 -8.68 25.64 -3.68
N GLY A 138 -8.26 26.59 -2.83
CA GLY A 138 -6.84 26.96 -2.70
C GLY A 138 -5.99 25.81 -2.13
N PHE A 139 -6.53 25.05 -1.19
CA PHE A 139 -5.87 23.84 -0.68
C PHE A 139 -5.73 22.76 -1.76
N MET A 140 -6.79 22.50 -2.51
CA MET A 140 -6.78 21.52 -3.61
C MET A 140 -5.81 21.92 -4.72
N ASP A 141 -5.74 23.19 -5.08
CA ASP A 141 -4.78 23.72 -6.05
C ASP A 141 -3.33 23.50 -5.59
N ALA A 142 -3.05 23.69 -4.30
CA ALA A 142 -1.74 23.44 -3.73
C ALA A 142 -1.36 21.94 -3.79
N ILE A 143 -2.30 21.04 -3.45
CA ILE A 143 -2.09 19.59 -3.51
C ILE A 143 -1.86 19.13 -4.96
N ILE A 144 -2.70 19.58 -5.89
CA ILE A 144 -2.58 19.22 -7.31
C ILE A 144 -1.27 19.76 -7.88
N SER A 145 -0.89 21.00 -7.55
CA SER A 145 0.36 21.61 -8.01
C SER A 145 1.58 20.89 -7.46
N PHE A 146 1.56 20.49 -6.19
CA PHE A 146 2.59 19.68 -5.59
C PHE A 146 2.76 18.36 -6.35
N TRP A 147 1.68 17.60 -6.54
CA TRP A 147 1.75 16.31 -7.21
C TRP A 147 2.08 16.40 -8.71
N LYS A 148 1.69 17.46 -9.41
CA LYS A 148 2.13 17.69 -10.80
C LYS A 148 3.64 17.92 -10.92
N GLN A 149 4.31 18.37 -9.86
CA GLN A 149 5.76 18.60 -9.87
C GLN A 149 6.55 17.35 -9.49
N VAL A 150 6.08 16.57 -8.52
CA VAL A 150 6.86 15.47 -7.92
C VAL A 150 6.20 14.09 -7.98
N GLY A 151 4.96 13.99 -8.47
CA GLY A 151 4.18 12.75 -8.50
C GLY A 151 4.89 11.65 -9.29
N ASP A 152 5.30 11.95 -10.53
CA ASP A 152 6.03 11.01 -11.37
C ASP A 152 7.34 10.55 -10.72
N ILE A 153 8.08 11.47 -10.11
CA ILE A 153 9.34 11.17 -9.42
C ILE A 153 9.09 10.18 -8.27
N GLY A 154 7.99 10.36 -7.53
CA GLY A 154 7.56 9.44 -6.48
C GLY A 154 7.28 8.03 -7.00
N TYR A 155 6.60 7.89 -8.14
CA TYR A 155 6.40 6.61 -8.81
C TYR A 155 7.73 6.00 -9.26
N TRP A 156 8.61 6.79 -9.87
CA TRP A 156 9.87 6.31 -10.42
C TRP A 156 10.81 5.69 -9.38
N HIS A 157 10.81 6.22 -8.15
CA HIS A 157 11.56 5.62 -7.04
C HIS A 157 11.10 4.20 -6.71
N LEU A 158 9.82 3.88 -6.89
CA LEU A 158 9.26 2.56 -6.61
C LEU A 158 9.32 1.62 -7.82
N GLU A 159 8.97 2.12 -9.00
CA GLU A 159 8.99 1.36 -10.25
C GLU A 159 10.37 0.77 -10.55
N ASP A 160 11.44 1.52 -10.28
CA ASP A 160 12.82 1.07 -10.53
C ASP A 160 13.40 0.20 -9.39
N ASN A 161 12.65 0.00 -8.31
CA ASN A 161 13.08 -0.80 -7.17
C ASN A 161 12.51 -2.22 -7.23
N HIS A 162 13.06 -3.03 -8.15
CA HIS A 162 12.59 -4.40 -8.40
C HIS A 162 12.79 -5.38 -7.23
N SER A 163 13.64 -5.06 -6.26
CA SER A 163 13.80 -5.86 -5.04
C SER A 163 12.72 -5.60 -3.99
N ASN A 164 11.93 -4.54 -4.16
CA ASN A 164 10.94 -4.11 -3.18
C ASN A 164 9.64 -4.88 -3.34
N LEU A 165 9.18 -5.52 -2.26
CA LEU A 165 7.82 -6.04 -2.22
C LEU A 165 6.83 -4.92 -1.92
N THR A 166 6.25 -4.36 -2.98
CA THR A 166 5.29 -3.26 -2.90
C THR A 166 3.86 -3.78 -2.77
N GLY A 167 3.12 -3.30 -1.77
CA GLY A 167 1.67 -3.44 -1.68
C GLY A 167 0.98 -2.16 -2.14
N VAL A 168 -0.07 -2.25 -2.95
CA VAL A 168 -0.76 -1.08 -3.51
C VAL A 168 -2.20 -1.07 -3.04
N TYR A 169 -2.57 -0.06 -2.24
CA TYR A 169 -3.92 0.06 -1.71
C TYR A 169 -4.91 0.60 -2.73
N GLY A 170 -6.10 0.00 -2.78
CA GLY A 170 -7.22 0.51 -3.55
C GLY A 170 -8.57 -0.04 -3.09
N GLY A 171 -9.59 0.19 -3.91
CA GLY A 171 -10.97 -0.22 -3.61
C GLY A 171 -11.76 0.78 -2.76
N ASP A 172 -11.12 1.72 -2.09
CA ASP A 172 -11.77 2.82 -1.35
C ASP A 172 -10.97 4.12 -1.53
N LEU A 173 -11.51 5.24 -1.03
CA LEU A 173 -10.87 6.56 -1.08
C LEU A 173 -9.55 6.61 -0.29
N PHE A 174 -9.49 5.89 0.83
CA PHE A 174 -8.31 5.76 1.69
C PHE A 174 -8.53 4.61 2.70
N PRO A 175 -7.47 4.02 3.30
CA PRO A 175 -7.61 3.01 4.34
C PRO A 175 -8.62 3.35 5.43
N THR A 176 -9.15 2.31 6.09
CA THR A 176 -10.13 2.49 7.17
C THR A 176 -9.55 3.37 8.29
N HIS A 177 -10.44 4.04 9.03
CA HIS A 177 -10.05 5.06 10.01
C HIS A 177 -9.80 4.50 11.41
N ASP A 178 -10.21 3.25 11.66
CA ASP A 178 -10.10 2.60 12.96
C ASP A 178 -8.82 1.76 13.09
N GLU A 179 -8.29 1.26 11.96
CA GLU A 179 -7.05 0.51 11.90
C GLU A 179 -6.01 1.23 11.04
N ASN A 180 -4.75 0.81 11.19
CA ASN A 180 -3.68 1.22 10.29
C ASN A 180 -3.34 0.03 9.38
N ILE A 181 -3.50 0.19 8.06
CA ILE A 181 -3.23 -0.90 7.09
C ILE A 181 -1.79 -1.40 7.17
N ALA A 182 -0.83 -0.53 7.55
CA ALA A 182 0.55 -0.92 7.74
C ALA A 182 0.76 -1.83 8.97
N SER A 183 -0.11 -1.76 9.98
CA SER A 183 -0.06 -2.68 11.13
C SER A 183 -0.11 -4.13 10.68
N LYS A 184 -1.00 -4.46 9.74
CA LYS A 184 -1.22 -5.83 9.28
C LYS A 184 -0.40 -6.18 8.05
N CYS A 185 -0.35 -5.31 7.05
CA CYS A 185 0.34 -5.60 5.80
C CYS A 185 1.84 -5.25 5.85
N GLY A 186 2.27 -4.37 6.76
CA GLY A 186 3.65 -3.88 6.85
C GLY A 186 4.62 -4.86 7.48
N ILE A 187 4.14 -5.96 8.08
CA ILE A 187 4.98 -7.08 8.52
C ILE A 187 5.38 -8.01 7.36
N TYR A 188 4.71 -7.88 6.21
CA TYR A 188 4.98 -8.68 5.01
C TYR A 188 5.61 -7.83 3.89
N THR A 189 5.08 -6.64 3.63
CA THR A 189 5.54 -5.75 2.55
C THR A 189 6.70 -4.85 2.95
N ASP A 190 7.54 -4.50 1.97
CA ASP A 190 8.60 -3.50 2.13
C ASP A 190 8.05 -2.08 2.03
N THR A 191 7.06 -1.85 1.16
CA THR A 191 6.38 -0.55 1.07
C THR A 191 4.90 -0.75 0.77
N ILE A 192 4.05 0.03 1.43
CA ILE A 192 2.62 0.13 1.12
C ILE A 192 2.37 1.49 0.48
N VAL A 193 1.88 1.47 -0.76
CA VAL A 193 1.47 2.66 -1.49
C VAL A 193 0.01 2.95 -1.19
N LEU A 194 -0.25 4.10 -0.60
CA LEU A 194 -1.59 4.63 -0.38
C LEU A 194 -1.86 5.73 -1.41
N PRO A 195 -3.11 5.86 -1.88
CA PRO A 195 -3.48 6.99 -2.71
C PRO A 195 -3.39 8.29 -1.92
N ASP A 196 -3.08 9.40 -2.59
CA ASP A 196 -3.47 10.69 -2.06
C ASP A 196 -5.01 10.77 -2.05
N PRO A 197 -5.64 10.87 -0.87
CA PRO A 197 -7.09 10.83 -0.78
C PRO A 197 -7.74 12.10 -1.32
N TYR A 198 -7.05 13.24 -1.37
CA TYR A 198 -7.59 14.48 -1.91
C TYR A 198 -7.65 14.42 -3.44
N VAL A 199 -6.57 13.97 -4.09
CA VAL A 199 -6.54 13.73 -5.54
C VAL A 199 -7.61 12.71 -5.94
N ARG A 200 -7.76 11.62 -5.18
CA ARG A 200 -8.79 10.60 -5.43
C ARG A 200 -10.23 11.13 -5.24
N SER A 201 -10.42 12.08 -4.32
CA SER A 201 -11.75 12.62 -3.98
C SER A 201 -12.06 14.00 -4.59
N GLN A 202 -11.33 14.44 -5.63
CA GLN A 202 -11.60 15.71 -6.34
C GLN A 202 -13.10 15.94 -6.63
N HIS A 203 -13.77 14.92 -7.16
CA HIS A 203 -15.20 14.97 -7.49
C HIS A 203 -16.11 15.27 -6.27
N ILE A 204 -15.70 14.88 -5.06
CA ILE A 204 -16.43 15.20 -3.83
C ILE A 204 -16.35 16.70 -3.55
N PHE A 205 -15.16 17.29 -3.65
CA PHE A 205 -14.98 18.71 -3.41
C PHE A 205 -15.62 19.60 -4.49
N GLU A 206 -15.78 19.07 -5.70
CA GLU A 206 -16.42 19.78 -6.82
C GLU A 206 -17.95 19.71 -6.78
N PHE A 207 -18.54 18.56 -6.41
CA PHE A 207 -19.97 18.31 -6.64
C PHE A 207 -20.80 18.05 -5.38
N TYR A 208 -20.18 17.73 -4.24
CA TYR A 208 -20.94 17.37 -3.04
C TYR A 208 -21.33 18.62 -2.22
N PRO A 209 -22.37 18.52 -1.37
CA PRO A 209 -22.71 19.60 -0.43
C PRO A 209 -21.53 20.01 0.47
N LYS A 210 -21.50 21.29 0.87
CA LYS A 210 -20.39 21.87 1.65
C LYS A 210 -20.05 21.09 2.91
N GLU A 211 -21.06 20.59 3.63
CA GLU A 211 -20.88 19.80 4.86
C GLU A 211 -20.14 18.49 4.56
N LYS A 212 -20.45 17.84 3.43
CA LYS A 212 -19.80 16.61 2.99
C LYS A 212 -18.39 16.87 2.49
N ALA A 213 -18.17 17.92 1.72
CA ALA A 213 -16.83 18.33 1.30
C ALA A 213 -15.92 18.58 2.51
N VAL A 214 -16.39 19.36 3.50
CA VAL A 214 -15.64 19.62 4.74
C VAL A 214 -15.45 18.35 5.58
N PHE A 215 -16.47 17.48 5.66
CA PHE A 215 -16.33 16.18 6.30
C PHE A 215 -15.16 15.36 5.71
N PHE A 216 -15.11 15.21 4.39
CA PHE A 216 -14.04 14.44 3.74
C PHE A 216 -12.69 15.14 3.86
N LEU A 217 -12.64 16.47 3.75
CA LEU A 217 -11.41 17.25 3.96
C LEU A 217 -10.75 16.93 5.31
N ILE A 218 -11.53 17.03 6.39
CA ILE A 218 -11.06 16.77 7.75
C ILE A 218 -10.76 15.28 7.96
N LYS A 219 -11.66 14.40 7.54
CA LYS A 219 -11.48 12.94 7.71
C LYS A 219 -10.19 12.48 7.03
N HIS A 220 -9.91 12.95 5.82
CA HIS A 220 -8.69 12.59 5.09
C HIS A 220 -7.44 13.11 5.78
N ALA A 221 -7.43 14.37 6.24
CA ALA A 221 -6.29 14.94 6.98
C ALA A 221 -5.96 14.09 8.22
N MET A 222 -6.97 13.83 9.05
CA MET A 222 -6.81 13.09 10.30
C MET A 222 -6.35 11.65 10.07
N ASN A 223 -6.77 11.03 8.97
CA ASN A 223 -6.38 9.67 8.64
C ASN A 223 -4.96 9.60 8.06
N ILE A 224 -4.60 10.50 7.15
CA ILE A 224 -3.24 10.60 6.58
C ILE A 224 -2.21 10.78 7.69
N LEU A 225 -2.44 11.72 8.63
CA LEU A 225 -1.45 12.05 9.67
C LEU A 225 -1.07 10.88 10.58
N LYS A 226 -1.93 9.85 10.69
CA LYS A 226 -1.59 8.59 11.38
C LYS A 226 -0.40 7.85 10.76
N TYR A 227 -0.11 8.09 9.47
CA TYR A 227 0.93 7.42 8.71
C TYR A 227 2.25 8.18 8.70
N LYS A 228 2.33 9.40 9.27
CA LYS A 228 3.51 10.27 9.17
C LYS A 228 4.80 9.57 9.62
N ASN A 229 4.78 8.88 10.76
CA ASN A 229 5.98 8.20 11.29
C ASN A 229 6.46 7.04 10.40
N LEU A 230 5.56 6.47 9.58
CA LEU A 230 5.85 5.37 8.67
C LEU A 230 6.29 5.85 7.28
N ALA A 231 5.87 7.06 6.90
CA ALA A 231 6.20 7.70 5.63
C ALA A 231 7.48 8.55 5.70
N CYS A 232 7.68 9.25 6.82
CA CYS A 232 8.79 10.18 7.04
C CYS A 232 9.92 9.53 7.85
N VAL A 233 10.37 8.33 7.44
CA VAL A 233 11.47 7.63 8.10
C VAL A 233 12.80 8.40 7.97
N GLU A 234 13.70 8.24 8.95
CA GLU A 234 15.02 8.89 8.91
C GLU A 234 15.95 8.21 7.89
N ASP A 235 15.99 6.87 7.92
CA ASP A 235 16.86 6.06 7.08
C ASP A 235 16.08 4.94 6.39
N GLY A 236 16.45 4.66 5.14
CA GLY A 236 15.91 3.55 4.36
C GLY A 236 14.60 3.88 3.63
N MET A 237 13.95 2.82 3.16
CA MET A 237 12.71 2.94 2.39
C MET A 237 11.51 3.17 3.33
N PRO A 238 10.61 4.13 3.02
CA PRO A 238 9.38 4.30 3.77
C PRO A 238 8.54 3.02 3.84
N VAL A 239 7.95 2.77 5.01
CA VAL A 239 6.96 1.69 5.18
C VAL A 239 5.70 2.01 4.41
N VAL A 240 5.32 3.28 4.40
CA VAL A 240 4.15 3.80 3.71
C VAL A 240 4.56 4.94 2.81
N VAL A 241 4.00 4.99 1.60
CA VAL A 241 4.21 6.08 0.65
C VAL A 241 2.84 6.54 0.17
N ILE A 242 2.57 7.84 0.29
CA ILE A 242 1.41 8.48 -0.32
C ILE A 242 1.80 8.84 -1.75
N LEU A 243 1.02 8.38 -2.73
CA LEU A 243 1.17 8.74 -4.14
C LEU A 243 -0.20 9.08 -4.75
N PRO A 244 -0.26 10.08 -5.63
CA PRO A 244 -1.50 10.46 -6.29
C PRO A 244 -1.94 9.35 -7.24
N ASP A 245 -3.22 9.34 -7.60
CA ASP A 245 -3.67 8.62 -8.78
C ASP A 245 -3.37 9.49 -10.00
N LEU A 246 -2.37 9.09 -10.80
CA LEU A 246 -1.88 9.88 -11.93
C LEU A 246 -2.96 10.13 -12.98
N SER A 247 -3.89 9.19 -13.14
CA SER A 247 -5.12 9.31 -13.95
C SER A 247 -5.93 10.57 -13.64
N ASN A 248 -5.90 11.05 -12.39
CA ASN A 248 -6.60 12.25 -11.93
C ASN A 248 -5.78 13.54 -12.06
N LEU A 249 -4.52 13.45 -12.50
CA LEU A 249 -3.61 14.58 -12.71
C LEU A 249 -3.30 14.81 -14.20
N GLU A 250 -3.25 13.72 -14.97
CA GLU A 250 -2.92 13.70 -16.39
C GLU A 250 -4.10 14.09 -17.26
N GLU A 251 -3.80 14.77 -18.38
CA GLU A 251 -4.80 15.10 -19.39
C GLU A 251 -5.34 13.81 -20.03
N GLY A 252 -6.67 13.62 -19.97
CA GLY A 252 -7.34 12.41 -20.50
C GLY A 252 -7.15 11.15 -19.66
N GLY A 253 -6.48 11.20 -18.50
CA GLY A 253 -6.24 10.03 -17.65
C GLY A 253 -7.53 9.37 -17.13
N LYS A 254 -8.50 10.16 -16.64
CA LYS A 254 -9.82 9.67 -16.23
C LYS A 254 -10.58 9.01 -17.38
N ASP A 255 -10.54 9.62 -18.56
CA ASP A 255 -11.21 9.09 -19.76
C ASP A 255 -10.57 7.77 -20.21
N PHE A 256 -9.24 7.66 -20.10
CA PHE A 256 -8.54 6.40 -20.37
C PHE A 256 -9.03 5.28 -19.45
N ILE A 257 -9.09 5.50 -18.14
CA ILE A 257 -9.57 4.50 -17.18
C ILE A 257 -11.04 4.13 -17.44
N TYR A 258 -11.89 5.14 -17.70
CA TYR A 258 -13.30 4.93 -18.03
C TYR A 258 -13.46 4.07 -19.27
N ASN A 259 -12.82 4.44 -20.38
CA ASN A 259 -12.90 3.71 -21.66
C ASN A 259 -12.35 2.29 -21.52
N PHE A 260 -11.23 2.13 -20.81
CA PHE A 260 -10.64 0.82 -20.53
C PHE A 260 -11.60 -0.10 -19.75
N SER A 261 -12.48 0.47 -18.93
CA SER A 261 -13.37 -0.27 -18.02
C SER A 261 -14.77 -0.55 -18.59
N GLN A 262 -15.10 -0.02 -19.76
CA GLN A 262 -16.43 -0.20 -20.36
C GLN A 262 -16.76 -1.66 -20.61
N ASN A 263 -15.82 -2.44 -21.18
CA ASN A 263 -16.06 -3.85 -21.49
C ASN A 263 -16.39 -4.66 -20.23
N ASP A 264 -15.66 -4.45 -19.13
CA ASP A 264 -15.94 -5.11 -17.86
C ASP A 264 -17.31 -4.71 -17.30
N ALA A 265 -17.70 -3.44 -17.44
CA ALA A 265 -19.01 -2.96 -17.05
C ALA A 265 -20.14 -3.57 -17.89
N LEU A 266 -19.93 -3.76 -19.20
CA LEU A 266 -20.87 -4.46 -20.08
C LEU A 266 -21.01 -5.93 -19.68
N ILE A 267 -19.90 -6.63 -19.43
CA ILE A 267 -19.93 -8.03 -18.97
C ILE A 267 -20.66 -8.14 -17.63
N HIS A 268 -20.40 -7.22 -16.70
CA HIS A 268 -21.08 -7.16 -15.41
C HIS A 268 -22.57 -6.94 -15.58
N GLY A 269 -22.96 -5.92 -16.35
CA GLY A 269 -24.35 -5.60 -16.69
C GLY A 269 -25.05 -6.81 -17.34
N SER A 270 -24.37 -7.51 -18.24
CA SER A 270 -24.93 -8.67 -18.93
C SER A 270 -25.18 -9.85 -18.01
N LYS A 271 -24.26 -10.13 -17.06
CA LYS A 271 -24.49 -11.13 -16.02
C LYS A 271 -25.62 -10.73 -15.08
N LEU A 272 -25.70 -9.44 -14.73
CA LEU A 272 -26.72 -8.90 -13.84
C LEU A 272 -28.14 -9.01 -14.42
N PHE A 273 -28.32 -8.59 -15.67
CA PHE A 273 -29.62 -8.50 -16.35
C PHE A 273 -29.94 -9.71 -17.26
N GLY A 274 -28.99 -10.63 -17.45
CA GLY A 274 -29.15 -11.83 -18.27
C GLY A 274 -29.38 -11.53 -19.76
N GLN A 275 -28.82 -10.44 -20.27
CA GLN A 275 -28.85 -10.07 -21.69
C GLN A 275 -27.52 -9.41 -22.08
N ASN A 276 -27.11 -9.55 -23.33
CA ASN A 276 -25.88 -8.91 -23.82
C ASN A 276 -26.14 -7.45 -24.18
N PHE A 277 -25.13 -6.60 -23.98
CA PHE A 277 -25.13 -5.21 -24.43
C PHE A 277 -23.96 -5.02 -25.39
N GLU A 278 -24.20 -4.38 -26.54
CA GLU A 278 -23.20 -4.13 -27.58
C GLU A 278 -22.35 -2.89 -27.27
N SER A 279 -22.91 -1.90 -26.54
CA SER A 279 -22.20 -0.67 -26.18
C SER A 279 -22.62 -0.11 -24.82
N ILE A 280 -21.81 0.82 -24.29
CA ILE A 280 -22.11 1.51 -23.04
C ILE A 280 -23.35 2.39 -23.14
N GLU A 281 -23.63 2.94 -24.33
CA GLU A 281 -24.83 3.71 -24.63
C GLU A 281 -26.08 2.83 -24.56
N GLU A 282 -26.05 1.65 -25.18
CA GLU A 282 -27.17 0.69 -25.10
C GLU A 282 -27.42 0.26 -23.65
N PHE A 283 -26.35 -0.05 -22.91
CA PHE A 283 -26.46 -0.41 -21.50
C PHE A 283 -27.06 0.72 -20.66
N ASN A 284 -26.62 1.96 -20.88
CA ASN A 284 -27.17 3.13 -20.24
C ASN A 284 -28.66 3.34 -20.59
N GLU A 285 -29.03 3.33 -21.87
CA GLU A 285 -30.43 3.48 -22.31
C GLU A 285 -31.35 2.42 -21.70
N PHE A 286 -30.90 1.17 -21.66
CA PHE A 286 -31.62 0.10 -20.99
C PHE A 286 -31.83 0.42 -19.50
N CYS A 287 -30.79 0.81 -18.78
CA CYS A 287 -30.88 1.15 -17.37
C CYS A 287 -31.76 2.39 -17.10
N LEU A 288 -31.78 3.37 -18.00
CA LEU A 288 -32.69 4.53 -17.92
C LEU A 288 -34.16 4.13 -18.06
N SER A 289 -34.46 3.09 -18.82
CA SER A 289 -35.83 2.58 -18.94
C SER A 289 -36.36 1.96 -17.63
N LEU A 290 -35.47 1.53 -16.74
CA LEU A 290 -35.76 0.95 -15.43
C LEU A 290 -35.98 2.06 -14.38
N ASN A 291 -36.98 2.89 -14.61
CA ASN A 291 -37.23 4.11 -13.85
C ASN A 291 -37.99 3.94 -12.52
N THR A 292 -38.31 2.70 -12.12
CA THR A 292 -38.87 2.41 -10.79
C THR A 292 -38.15 1.23 -10.15
N VAL A 293 -38.22 1.13 -8.83
CA VAL A 293 -37.55 0.07 -8.07
C VAL A 293 -38.12 -1.31 -8.45
N GLU A 294 -39.43 -1.42 -8.63
CA GLU A 294 -40.10 -2.66 -9.01
C GLU A 294 -39.70 -3.12 -10.41
N LYS A 295 -39.60 -2.19 -11.38
CA LYS A 295 -39.12 -2.50 -12.73
C LYS A 295 -37.67 -2.99 -12.69
N THR A 296 -36.82 -2.31 -11.91
CA THR A 296 -35.41 -2.64 -11.76
C THR A 296 -35.22 -4.03 -11.16
N ILE A 297 -35.91 -4.33 -10.04
CA ILE A 297 -35.85 -5.65 -9.40
C ILE A 297 -36.33 -6.77 -10.33
N ARG A 298 -37.36 -6.52 -11.14
CA ARG A 298 -37.87 -7.51 -12.10
C ARG A 298 -36.89 -7.78 -13.25
N ALA A 299 -36.11 -6.76 -13.65
CA ALA A 299 -35.13 -6.88 -14.71
C ALA A 299 -33.89 -7.68 -14.27
N ILE A 300 -33.51 -7.60 -12.98
CA ILE A 300 -32.35 -8.32 -12.43
C ILE A 300 -32.57 -9.84 -12.52
N LYS A 301 -31.64 -10.53 -13.19
CA LYS A 301 -31.64 -12.00 -13.34
C LYS A 301 -30.75 -12.66 -12.30
N ASP A 302 -29.55 -12.14 -12.10
CA ASP A 302 -28.65 -12.62 -11.06
C ASP A 302 -28.56 -11.62 -9.90
N LYS A 303 -29.30 -11.89 -8.84
CA LYS A 303 -29.31 -11.05 -7.63
C LYS A 303 -27.96 -11.05 -6.91
N ASN A 304 -27.13 -12.08 -7.09
CA ASN A 304 -25.82 -12.14 -6.46
C ASN A 304 -24.83 -11.15 -7.08
N ARG A 305 -25.15 -10.58 -8.25
CA ARG A 305 -24.36 -9.52 -8.90
C ARG A 305 -24.79 -8.11 -8.50
N VAL A 306 -25.77 -7.97 -7.60
CA VAL A 306 -26.08 -6.67 -7.00
C VAL A 306 -25.42 -6.57 -5.64
N LEU A 307 -24.50 -5.63 -5.51
CA LEU A 307 -23.86 -5.35 -4.24
C LEU A 307 -23.63 -3.85 -4.08
N PHE A 308 -24.32 -3.24 -3.12
CA PHE A 308 -24.10 -1.85 -2.72
C PHE A 308 -23.07 -1.75 -1.60
N ASP A 309 -23.28 -2.54 -0.55
CA ASP A 309 -22.43 -2.61 0.65
C ASP A 309 -22.73 -3.93 1.38
N THR A 310 -21.69 -4.70 1.67
CA THR A 310 -21.76 -6.01 2.36
C THR A 310 -22.34 -5.93 3.77
N ASN A 311 -22.31 -4.76 4.39
CA ASN A 311 -22.88 -4.52 5.71
C ASN A 311 -24.38 -4.19 5.65
N TRP A 312 -24.92 -3.83 4.47
CA TRP A 312 -26.34 -3.53 4.36
C TRP A 312 -27.16 -4.79 4.50
N LYS A 313 -28.19 -4.72 5.35
CA LYS A 313 -29.15 -5.79 5.61
C LYS A 313 -30.50 -5.38 5.03
N GLY A 314 -31.41 -6.35 4.93
CA GLY A 314 -32.75 -6.15 4.37
C GLY A 314 -32.85 -6.62 2.92
N SER A 315 -34.05 -6.46 2.38
CA SER A 315 -34.41 -6.80 1.00
C SER A 315 -33.68 -5.92 -0.02
N LEU A 316 -33.60 -6.40 -1.26
CA LEU A 316 -33.02 -5.65 -2.36
C LEU A 316 -33.74 -4.32 -2.62
N GLU A 317 -35.06 -4.29 -2.40
CA GLU A 317 -35.88 -3.08 -2.52
C GLU A 317 -35.45 -2.01 -1.50
N GLU A 318 -35.27 -2.40 -0.24
CA GLU A 318 -34.79 -1.49 0.81
C GLU A 318 -33.39 -0.96 0.51
N GLN A 319 -32.51 -1.80 -0.02
CA GLN A 319 -31.15 -1.40 -0.39
C GLN A 319 -31.12 -0.44 -1.58
N ILE A 320 -31.90 -0.68 -2.63
CA ILE A 320 -32.03 0.24 -3.77
C ILE A 320 -32.58 1.58 -3.29
N ASN A 321 -33.65 1.58 -2.49
CA ASN A 321 -34.23 2.80 -1.93
C ASN A 321 -33.22 3.56 -1.06
N ARG A 322 -32.40 2.85 -0.27
CA ARG A 322 -31.32 3.47 0.51
C ARG A 322 -30.29 4.14 -0.40
N ALA A 323 -29.82 3.46 -1.45
CA ALA A 323 -28.82 3.99 -2.36
C ALA A 323 -29.34 5.17 -3.21
N LEU A 324 -30.62 5.17 -3.60
CA LEU A 324 -31.27 6.32 -4.27
C LEU A 324 -31.27 7.59 -3.42
N ASN A 325 -31.23 7.45 -2.09
CA ASN A 325 -31.14 8.58 -1.16
C ASN A 325 -29.69 9.03 -0.89
N GLY A 326 -28.69 8.40 -1.52
CA GLY A 326 -27.28 8.76 -1.43
C GLY A 326 -26.94 10.08 -2.15
N ASP A 327 -25.74 10.59 -1.89
CA ASP A 327 -25.30 11.89 -2.42
C ASP A 327 -24.91 11.81 -3.91
N GLU A 328 -24.46 10.65 -4.40
CA GLU A 328 -23.98 10.43 -5.77
C GLU A 328 -25.02 10.78 -6.84
N LEU A 329 -26.24 10.21 -6.74
CA LEU A 329 -27.31 10.50 -7.69
C LEU A 329 -27.88 11.93 -7.53
N LYS A 330 -27.91 12.44 -6.29
CA LYS A 330 -28.35 13.82 -6.02
C LYS A 330 -27.41 14.83 -6.68
N ALA A 331 -26.10 14.60 -6.62
CA ALA A 331 -25.10 15.45 -7.28
C ALA A 331 -25.30 15.51 -8.80
N LEU A 332 -25.80 14.42 -9.42
CA LEU A 332 -26.14 14.38 -10.84
C LEU A 332 -27.57 14.85 -11.16
N ASN A 333 -28.37 15.19 -10.15
CA ASN A 333 -29.80 15.49 -10.28
C ASN A 333 -30.59 14.37 -10.98
N ARG A 334 -30.32 13.11 -10.60
CA ARG A 334 -30.93 11.88 -11.15
C ARG A 334 -31.63 11.07 -10.08
N THR A 335 -32.59 10.24 -10.47
CA THR A 335 -33.40 9.43 -9.53
C THR A 335 -33.72 8.02 -10.05
N GLU A 336 -33.26 7.67 -11.25
CA GLU A 336 -33.57 6.41 -11.92
C GLU A 336 -32.84 5.22 -11.25
N PRO A 337 -33.55 4.20 -10.73
CA PRO A 337 -32.91 3.10 -10.01
C PRO A 337 -32.08 2.17 -10.90
N GLY A 338 -32.41 2.02 -12.19
CA GLY A 338 -31.54 1.30 -13.12
C GLY A 338 -30.22 2.03 -13.39
N LEU A 339 -30.24 3.37 -13.47
CA LEU A 339 -29.03 4.17 -13.66
C LEU A 339 -28.04 3.97 -12.51
N LEU A 340 -28.54 3.86 -11.27
CA LEU A 340 -27.72 3.53 -10.10
C LEU A 340 -26.88 2.25 -10.31
N LEU A 341 -27.50 1.20 -10.88
CA LEU A 341 -26.80 -0.07 -11.12
C LEU A 341 -25.77 0.05 -12.24
N GLN A 342 -26.08 0.83 -13.28
CA GLN A 342 -25.11 1.14 -14.34
C GLN A 342 -23.91 1.90 -13.77
N MET A 343 -24.15 2.94 -12.96
CA MET A 343 -23.10 3.75 -12.36
C MET A 343 -22.23 2.93 -11.42
N GLN A 344 -22.82 2.02 -10.63
CA GLN A 344 -22.08 1.09 -9.79
C GLN A 344 -21.23 0.13 -10.63
N ALA A 345 -21.79 -0.47 -11.69
CA ALA A 345 -21.05 -1.36 -12.58
C ALA A 345 -19.82 -0.64 -13.18
N VAL A 346 -20.01 0.53 -13.76
CA VAL A 346 -18.93 1.31 -14.38
C VAL A 346 -17.92 1.79 -13.35
N GLY A 347 -18.38 2.39 -12.26
CA GLY A 347 -17.51 2.96 -11.23
C GLY A 347 -16.66 1.88 -10.54
N ARG A 348 -17.27 0.75 -10.15
CA ARG A 348 -16.55 -0.33 -9.44
C ARG A 348 -15.58 -1.10 -10.34
N MET A 349 -15.91 -1.28 -11.62
CA MET A 349 -14.95 -1.83 -12.59
C MET A 349 -13.80 -0.86 -12.84
N SER A 350 -14.08 0.45 -12.93
CA SER A 350 -13.06 1.48 -13.08
C SER A 350 -12.08 1.50 -11.91
N VAL A 351 -12.57 1.45 -10.67
CA VAL A 351 -11.73 1.38 -9.47
C VAL A 351 -10.86 0.11 -9.46
N SER A 352 -11.42 -1.03 -9.88
CA SER A 352 -10.68 -2.29 -9.93
C SER A 352 -9.60 -2.28 -11.02
N ASN A 353 -9.89 -1.69 -12.18
CA ASN A 353 -8.94 -1.55 -13.28
C ASN A 353 -7.81 -0.58 -12.94
N GLU A 354 -8.13 0.58 -12.36
CA GLU A 354 -7.13 1.54 -11.91
C GLU A 354 -6.17 0.93 -10.89
N LEU A 355 -6.70 0.19 -9.91
CA LEU A 355 -5.89 -0.53 -8.93
C LEU A 355 -4.93 -1.53 -9.60
N LEU A 356 -5.41 -2.32 -10.57
CA LEU A 356 -4.57 -3.29 -11.28
C LEU A 356 -3.50 -2.61 -12.15
N LEU A 357 -3.84 -1.52 -12.83
CA LEU A 357 -2.88 -0.74 -13.61
C LEU A 357 -1.80 -0.15 -12.72
N LYS A 358 -2.18 0.47 -11.60
CA LYS A 358 -1.24 1.04 -10.62
C LYS A 358 -0.37 -0.04 -9.97
N ALA A 359 -0.97 -1.17 -9.58
CA ALA A 359 -0.24 -2.31 -9.04
C ALA A 359 0.79 -2.84 -10.06
N ARG A 360 0.40 -2.99 -11.33
CA ARG A 360 1.32 -3.42 -12.38
C ARG A 360 2.44 -2.42 -12.62
N GLN A 361 2.13 -1.13 -12.71
CA GLN A 361 3.11 -0.06 -12.89
C GLN A 361 4.18 -0.13 -11.80
N LEU A 362 3.76 -0.27 -10.54
CA LEU A 362 4.64 -0.33 -9.38
C LEU A 362 5.22 -1.72 -9.09
N SER A 363 5.03 -2.70 -9.99
CA SER A 363 5.38 -4.12 -9.77
C SER A 363 4.89 -4.66 -8.41
N GLY A 364 3.74 -4.17 -7.96
CA GLY A 364 3.18 -4.39 -6.64
C GLY A 364 1.97 -5.32 -6.63
N THR A 365 1.52 -5.65 -5.42
CA THR A 365 0.36 -6.50 -5.16
C THR A 365 -0.81 -5.66 -4.64
N PRO A 366 -2.03 -5.78 -5.19
CA PRO A 366 -3.20 -5.10 -4.67
C PRO A 366 -3.51 -5.41 -3.20
N ILE A 367 -3.92 -4.38 -2.45
CA ILE A 367 -4.45 -4.45 -1.08
C ILE A 367 -5.84 -3.84 -1.08
N ILE A 368 -6.85 -4.61 -0.66
CA ILE A 368 -8.24 -4.16 -0.58
C ILE A 368 -8.80 -4.57 0.78
N GLU A 369 -9.20 -3.59 1.59
CA GLU A 369 -9.80 -3.83 2.91
C GLU A 369 -11.33 -3.93 2.86
N ALA A 370 -11.96 -3.13 1.99
CA ALA A 370 -13.40 -3.08 1.90
C ALA A 370 -13.93 -4.35 1.21
N GLU A 371 -14.70 -5.16 1.93
CA GLU A 371 -15.21 -6.44 1.43
C GLU A 371 -16.10 -6.27 0.18
N THR A 372 -16.82 -5.15 0.10
CA THR A 372 -17.58 -4.80 -1.11
C THR A 372 -16.67 -4.63 -2.31
N SER A 373 -15.57 -3.88 -2.16
CA SER A 373 -14.61 -3.66 -3.24
C SER A 373 -13.82 -4.92 -3.56
N TRP A 374 -13.55 -5.77 -2.58
CA TRP A 374 -12.96 -7.09 -2.79
C TRP A 374 -13.85 -7.97 -3.68
N GLN A 375 -15.16 -7.95 -3.44
CA GLN A 375 -16.10 -8.71 -4.26
C GLN A 375 -16.16 -8.20 -5.71
N TYR A 376 -16.15 -6.88 -5.92
CA TYR A 376 -16.07 -6.31 -7.27
C TYR A 376 -14.73 -6.62 -7.96
N PHE A 377 -13.62 -6.59 -7.21
CA PHE A 377 -12.32 -7.01 -7.72
C PHE A 377 -12.34 -8.49 -8.16
N ASN A 378 -12.98 -9.37 -7.38
CA ASN A 378 -13.13 -10.77 -7.78
C ASN A 378 -13.95 -10.94 -9.05
N TRP A 379 -15.06 -10.21 -9.19
CA TRP A 379 -15.84 -10.23 -10.41
C TRP A 379 -15.07 -9.72 -11.62
N LYS A 380 -14.30 -8.64 -11.43
CA LYS A 380 -13.41 -8.13 -12.47
C LYS A 380 -12.45 -9.21 -12.93
N LEU A 381 -11.74 -9.85 -12.00
CA LEU A 381 -10.81 -10.92 -12.35
C LEU A 381 -11.51 -12.12 -13.02
N GLU A 382 -12.73 -12.49 -12.60
CA GLU A 382 -13.54 -13.51 -13.26
C GLU A 382 -13.82 -13.17 -14.74
N TYR A 383 -14.05 -11.88 -15.05
CA TYR A 383 -14.36 -11.42 -16.41
C TYR A 383 -13.12 -11.42 -17.31
N ASP A 384 -11.95 -11.26 -16.69
CA ASP A 384 -10.63 -11.24 -17.31
C ASP A 384 -10.02 -12.66 -17.46
N ALA A 385 -10.84 -13.69 -17.71
CA ALA A 385 -10.51 -15.12 -17.54
C ALA A 385 -9.09 -15.58 -17.99
N ASP A 386 -8.52 -15.00 -19.07
CA ASP A 386 -7.17 -15.32 -19.55
C ASP A 386 -6.03 -14.65 -18.73
N LYS A 387 -6.30 -13.52 -18.06
CA LYS A 387 -5.39 -12.77 -17.17
C LYS A 387 -5.64 -13.04 -15.69
N ALA A 388 -6.81 -13.56 -15.34
CA ALA A 388 -7.21 -13.88 -13.97
C ALA A 388 -6.17 -14.75 -13.26
N GLN A 389 -5.54 -15.69 -13.99
CA GLN A 389 -4.58 -16.63 -13.46
C GLN A 389 -3.24 -16.00 -13.06
N GLU A 390 -2.86 -14.86 -13.65
CA GLU A 390 -1.64 -14.11 -13.27
C GLU A 390 -1.80 -13.45 -11.90
N TYR A 391 -2.98 -12.89 -11.60
CA TYR A 391 -3.25 -12.20 -10.33
C TYR A 391 -3.69 -13.16 -9.23
N TYR A 392 -4.60 -14.10 -9.53
CA TYR A 392 -5.00 -15.11 -8.56
C TYR A 392 -3.90 -16.15 -8.29
N GLY A 393 -2.94 -16.31 -9.20
CA GLY A 393 -1.75 -17.13 -8.97
C GLY A 393 -0.73 -16.49 -8.02
N SER A 394 -0.98 -15.27 -7.53
CA SER A 394 -0.04 -14.53 -6.69
C SER A 394 -0.13 -14.94 -5.22
N GLU A 395 0.93 -15.60 -4.72
CA GLU A 395 1.10 -15.89 -3.29
C GLU A 395 1.00 -14.62 -2.44
N ASN A 396 1.55 -13.51 -2.94
CA ASN A 396 1.51 -12.22 -2.25
C ASN A 396 0.07 -11.74 -2.04
N LEU A 397 -0.80 -11.88 -3.05
CA LEU A 397 -2.20 -11.46 -2.94
C LEU A 397 -2.92 -12.27 -1.86
N HIS A 398 -2.72 -13.59 -1.86
CA HIS A 398 -3.31 -14.49 -0.87
C HIS A 398 -2.82 -14.18 0.56
N ILE A 399 -1.53 -13.88 0.73
CA ILE A 399 -0.98 -13.51 2.04
C ILE A 399 -1.55 -12.18 2.52
N MET A 400 -1.60 -11.17 1.64
CA MET A 400 -2.11 -9.85 1.99
C MET A 400 -3.60 -9.85 2.33
N LYS A 401 -4.42 -10.59 1.56
CA LYS A 401 -5.84 -10.81 1.90
C LYS A 401 -5.99 -11.61 3.19
N GLY A 402 -5.21 -12.68 3.37
CA GLY A 402 -5.23 -13.48 4.60
C GLY A 402 -4.91 -12.67 5.85
N LEU A 403 -3.88 -11.82 5.82
CA LEU A 403 -3.54 -10.92 6.93
C LEU A 403 -4.66 -9.90 7.22
N THR A 404 -5.28 -9.38 6.17
CA THR A 404 -6.41 -8.44 6.27
C THR A 404 -7.62 -9.10 6.92
N ASP A 405 -7.95 -10.33 6.53
CA ASP A 405 -9.09 -11.06 7.08
C ASP A 405 -8.84 -11.47 8.53
N LEU A 406 -7.64 -12.00 8.83
CA LEU A 406 -7.27 -12.41 10.19
C LEU A 406 -7.26 -11.23 11.17
N SER A 407 -6.93 -10.01 10.73
CA SER A 407 -7.02 -8.83 11.61
C SER A 407 -8.45 -8.47 11.99
N GLN A 408 -9.44 -8.91 11.23
CA GLN A 408 -10.86 -8.67 11.51
C GLN A 408 -11.50 -9.82 12.28
N THR A 409 -10.85 -10.99 12.35
CA THR A 409 -11.40 -12.21 12.97
C THR A 409 -10.49 -12.77 14.07
N ASP A 410 -9.55 -13.64 13.71
CA ASP A 410 -8.88 -14.57 14.62
C ASP A 410 -7.66 -13.94 15.31
N LEU A 411 -7.05 -12.93 14.67
CA LEU A 411 -5.87 -12.22 15.16
C LEU A 411 -6.05 -10.69 15.14
N PRO A 412 -6.99 -10.10 15.92
CA PRO A 412 -7.25 -8.65 15.89
C PRO A 412 -6.05 -7.77 16.26
N TRP A 413 -5.07 -8.33 16.97
CA TRP A 413 -3.83 -7.63 17.30
C TRP A 413 -3.00 -7.30 16.05
N LEU A 414 -3.15 -8.01 14.93
CA LEU A 414 -2.49 -7.70 13.65
C LEU A 414 -2.90 -6.32 13.11
N GLY A 415 -4.16 -5.92 13.29
CA GLY A 415 -4.65 -4.60 12.86
C GLY A 415 -4.10 -3.44 13.70
N ASN A 416 -3.49 -3.75 14.84
CA ASN A 416 -3.15 -2.81 15.91
C ASN A 416 -1.65 -2.79 16.27
N ILE A 417 -0.78 -3.36 15.43
CA ILE A 417 0.68 -3.30 15.61
C ILE A 417 1.15 -1.83 15.60
N PRO A 418 1.80 -1.34 16.67
CA PRO A 418 2.22 0.05 16.72
C PRO A 418 3.28 0.39 15.65
N PRO A 419 3.26 1.59 15.04
CA PRO A 419 4.23 2.02 14.05
C PRO A 419 5.69 1.85 14.48
N GLU A 420 6.03 2.17 15.72
CA GLU A 420 7.38 2.01 16.27
C GLU A 420 7.83 0.55 16.31
N SER A 421 6.89 -0.39 16.48
CA SER A 421 7.19 -1.82 16.46
C SER A 421 7.48 -2.30 15.04
N LEU A 422 6.76 -1.78 14.03
CA LEU A 422 7.05 -2.08 12.62
C LEU A 422 8.42 -1.55 12.20
N LEU A 423 8.77 -0.33 12.62
CA LEU A 423 10.08 0.26 12.35
C LEU A 423 11.20 -0.55 13.01
N GLU A 424 10.99 -1.04 14.23
CA GLU A 424 11.96 -1.90 14.92
C GLU A 424 12.15 -3.25 14.22
N LEU A 425 11.05 -3.90 13.78
CA LEU A 425 11.13 -5.14 12.98
C LEU A 425 12.03 -4.95 11.75
N ARG A 426 11.89 -3.81 11.06
CA ARG A 426 12.68 -3.49 9.87
C ARG A 426 14.15 -3.24 10.19
N LYS A 427 14.45 -2.47 11.24
CA LYS A 427 15.82 -2.24 11.70
C LYS A 427 16.56 -3.54 12.02
N GLN A 428 15.84 -4.57 12.48
CA GLN A 428 16.39 -5.88 12.79
C GLN A 428 16.41 -6.86 11.58
N GLY A 429 15.96 -6.45 10.39
CA GLY A 429 15.94 -7.31 9.20
C GLY A 429 14.91 -8.45 9.29
N ALA A 430 13.85 -8.28 10.06
CA ALA A 430 12.91 -9.36 10.40
C ALA A 430 11.99 -9.83 9.25
N LEU A 431 11.84 -9.02 8.20
CA LEU A 431 10.80 -9.24 7.17
C LEU A 431 10.99 -10.53 6.38
N GLU A 432 12.23 -10.91 6.06
CA GLU A 432 12.48 -12.12 5.27
C GLU A 432 12.10 -13.40 6.04
N GLU A 433 12.42 -13.47 7.34
CA GLU A 433 11.97 -14.58 8.20
C GLU A 433 10.44 -14.60 8.32
N ILE A 434 9.81 -13.45 8.49
CA ILE A 434 8.34 -13.35 8.57
C ILE A 434 7.70 -13.81 7.26
N ARG A 435 8.21 -13.40 6.10
CA ARG A 435 7.73 -13.85 4.78
C ARG A 435 7.82 -15.37 4.64
N ASN A 436 8.94 -15.97 5.04
CA ASN A 436 9.14 -17.41 4.99
C ASN A 436 8.14 -18.15 5.89
N ILE A 437 7.82 -17.60 7.08
CA ILE A 437 6.81 -18.17 7.96
C ILE A 437 5.43 -18.08 7.31
N LEU A 438 5.03 -16.89 6.85
CA LEU A 438 3.68 -16.65 6.32
C LEU A 438 3.44 -17.41 5.01
N GLY A 439 4.43 -17.45 4.12
CA GLY A 439 4.35 -18.08 2.80
C GLY A 439 4.48 -19.61 2.79
N ASN A 440 4.80 -20.23 3.94
CA ASN A 440 4.95 -21.67 4.03
C ASN A 440 3.65 -22.40 3.59
N ASN A 441 3.77 -23.28 2.59
CA ASN A 441 2.69 -24.04 1.93
C ASN A 441 1.61 -23.21 1.21
N ILE A 442 1.79 -21.89 1.04
CA ILE A 442 0.79 -21.06 0.35
C ILE A 442 0.77 -21.34 -1.15
N LYS A 443 1.95 -21.47 -1.77
CA LYS A 443 2.08 -21.74 -3.21
C LYS A 443 1.22 -22.90 -3.70
N GLU A 444 1.31 -24.04 -3.02
CA GLU A 444 0.58 -25.27 -3.40
C GLU A 444 -0.94 -25.07 -3.34
N LEU A 445 -1.43 -24.30 -2.36
CA LEU A 445 -2.85 -23.97 -2.20
C LEU A 445 -3.33 -23.05 -3.33
N VAL A 446 -2.53 -22.05 -3.67
CA VAL A 446 -2.81 -21.10 -4.76
C VAL A 446 -2.85 -21.83 -6.10
N GLU A 447 -1.86 -22.69 -6.38
CA GLU A 447 -1.83 -23.50 -7.61
C GLU A 447 -3.02 -24.47 -7.73
N THR A 448 -3.53 -24.96 -6.58
CA THR A 448 -4.68 -25.88 -6.55
C THR A 448 -6.01 -25.16 -6.80
N ASN A 449 -6.22 -24.00 -6.15
CA ASN A 449 -7.43 -23.21 -6.35
C ASN A 449 -7.16 -21.71 -6.11
N PRO A 450 -6.81 -20.97 -7.17
CA PRO A 450 -6.29 -19.61 -7.06
C PRO A 450 -7.39 -18.59 -6.66
N THR A 451 -8.66 -18.97 -6.72
CA THR A 451 -9.76 -18.09 -6.24
C THR A 451 -10.10 -18.29 -4.76
N ASN A 452 -9.48 -19.26 -4.08
CA ASN A 452 -9.83 -19.62 -2.71
C ASN A 452 -8.88 -19.02 -1.66
N CYS A 453 -9.09 -17.74 -1.35
CA CYS A 453 -8.33 -17.04 -0.30
C CYS A 453 -8.62 -17.56 1.13
N PHE A 454 -9.74 -18.25 1.37
CA PHE A 454 -10.08 -18.79 2.70
C PHE A 454 -9.10 -19.88 3.13
N ARG A 455 -8.71 -20.77 2.21
CA ARG A 455 -7.75 -21.85 2.52
C ARG A 455 -6.35 -21.32 2.82
N THR A 456 -5.90 -20.32 2.06
CA THR A 456 -4.62 -19.67 2.34
C THR A 456 -4.66 -18.88 3.63
N ARG A 457 -5.77 -18.23 3.97
CA ARG A 457 -5.97 -17.56 5.27
C ARG A 457 -5.81 -18.54 6.43
N ASP A 458 -6.49 -19.70 6.37
CA ASP A 458 -6.39 -20.73 7.42
C ASP A 458 -4.96 -21.25 7.56
N GLN A 459 -4.24 -21.43 6.45
CA GLN A 459 -2.83 -21.83 6.47
C GLN A 459 -1.92 -20.76 7.09
N ILE A 460 -2.17 -19.48 6.83
CA ILE A 460 -1.42 -18.36 7.43
C ILE A 460 -1.64 -18.33 8.95
N LEU A 461 -2.89 -18.53 9.41
CA LEU A 461 -3.19 -18.64 10.83
C LEU A 461 -2.39 -19.79 11.46
N GLU A 462 -2.42 -20.97 10.86
CA GLU A 462 -1.65 -22.12 11.33
C GLU A 462 -0.15 -21.82 11.37
N ASN A 463 0.40 -21.19 10.33
CA ASN A 463 1.82 -20.81 10.26
C ASN A 463 2.21 -19.88 11.43
N ILE A 464 1.38 -18.88 11.73
CA ILE A 464 1.59 -17.96 12.86
C ILE A 464 1.50 -18.72 14.19
N GLU A 465 0.46 -19.52 14.41
CA GLU A 465 0.27 -20.28 15.65
C GLU A 465 1.41 -21.25 15.91
N GLN A 466 1.83 -22.02 14.89
CA GLN A 466 2.96 -22.93 14.99
C GLN A 466 4.27 -22.19 15.30
N SER A 467 4.48 -21.00 14.72
CA SER A 467 5.65 -20.18 15.03
C SER A 467 5.64 -19.69 16.48
N PHE A 468 4.48 -19.26 16.98
CA PHE A 468 4.29 -18.82 18.36
C PHE A 468 4.45 -19.99 19.34
N ASP A 469 3.98 -21.19 18.99
CA ASP A 469 4.19 -22.40 19.78
C ASP A 469 5.66 -22.82 19.85
N LYS A 470 6.36 -22.78 18.72
CA LYS A 470 7.81 -23.01 18.70
C LYS A 470 8.55 -21.99 19.56
N HIS A 471 8.13 -20.73 19.53
CA HIS A 471 8.69 -19.69 20.39
C HIS A 471 8.40 -19.94 21.88
N ARG A 472 7.16 -20.29 22.24
CA ARG A 472 6.77 -20.68 23.62
C ARG A 472 7.61 -21.86 24.13
N LYS A 473 7.77 -22.92 23.32
CA LYS A 473 8.61 -24.07 23.66
C LYS A 473 10.07 -23.69 23.91
N LYS A 474 10.66 -22.82 23.07
CA LYS A 474 12.02 -22.30 23.30
C LYS A 474 12.13 -21.54 24.63
N LEU A 475 11.13 -20.73 24.98
CA LEU A 475 11.10 -20.05 26.27
C LEU A 475 10.98 -21.04 27.44
N ASP A 476 10.15 -22.07 27.29
CA ASP A 476 9.96 -23.09 28.33
C ASP A 476 11.18 -24.01 28.47
N GLU A 477 11.89 -24.33 27.39
CA GLU A 477 13.20 -24.99 27.42
C GLU A 477 14.21 -24.15 28.19
N LEU A 478 14.27 -22.84 27.94
CA LEU A 478 15.15 -21.92 28.68
C LEU A 478 14.80 -21.85 30.18
N LYS A 479 13.51 -21.88 30.55
CA LYS A 479 13.09 -21.99 31.96
C LYS A 479 13.46 -23.35 32.56
N ALA A 480 13.16 -24.43 31.84
CA ALA A 480 13.33 -25.81 32.29
C ALA A 480 14.79 -26.22 32.47
N LYS A 481 15.74 -25.43 31.94
CA LYS A 481 17.16 -25.57 32.27
C LYS A 481 17.40 -25.52 33.80
N ASN A 482 16.47 -24.99 34.63
CA ASN A 482 16.43 -25.15 36.11
C ASN A 482 17.79 -24.86 36.79
N TRP A 483 18.41 -23.75 36.43
CA TRP A 483 19.74 -23.40 36.96
C TRP A 483 19.62 -22.91 38.39
N LYS A 484 20.02 -23.77 39.33
CA LYS A 484 20.10 -23.42 40.75
C LYS A 484 21.49 -22.87 41.08
N PHE A 485 21.54 -21.60 41.49
CA PHE A 485 22.72 -21.05 42.15
C PHE A 485 22.32 -20.64 43.56
N ALA A 486 23.04 -21.15 44.56
CA ALA A 486 22.71 -20.95 45.98
C ALA A 486 21.23 -21.28 46.35
N GLY A 487 20.62 -22.26 45.67
CA GLY A 487 19.23 -22.68 45.93
C GLY A 487 18.14 -21.91 45.15
N PHE A 488 18.49 -20.86 44.41
CA PHE A 488 17.56 -20.04 43.62
C PHE A 488 17.59 -20.43 42.14
N ASP A 489 16.41 -20.52 41.52
CA ASP A 489 16.27 -20.79 40.07
C ASP A 489 16.45 -19.50 39.26
N ILE A 490 17.63 -19.36 38.65
CA ILE A 490 18.01 -18.19 37.86
C ILE A 490 17.36 -18.22 36.47
N GLY A 491 17.10 -19.40 35.91
CA GLY A 491 16.53 -19.54 34.56
C GLY A 491 15.16 -18.89 34.46
N SER A 492 14.31 -19.14 35.46
CA SER A 492 12.98 -18.53 35.55
C SER A 492 13.00 -17.00 35.68
N TRP A 493 14.01 -16.41 36.33
CA TRP A 493 14.13 -14.95 36.48
C TRP A 493 14.56 -14.26 35.18
N ILE A 494 15.50 -14.84 34.44
CA ILE A 494 15.96 -14.33 33.13
C ILE A 494 14.83 -14.32 32.10
N VAL A 495 14.04 -15.39 32.04
CA VAL A 495 12.93 -15.51 31.08
C VAL A 495 11.77 -14.58 31.47
N SER A 496 11.49 -14.40 32.76
CA SER A 496 10.39 -13.52 33.25
C SER A 496 10.69 -12.02 33.20
N GLY A 497 11.95 -11.62 32.93
CA GLY A 497 12.35 -10.21 32.85
C GLY A 497 12.81 -9.58 34.17
N GLY A 498 13.12 -10.37 35.20
CA GLY A 498 13.58 -9.89 36.52
C GLY A 498 15.05 -9.40 36.56
N ILE A 499 15.60 -8.97 35.43
CA ILE A 499 17.05 -8.70 35.25
C ILE A 499 17.49 -7.34 35.84
N GLU A 500 16.61 -6.55 36.44
CA GLU A 500 17.08 -5.43 37.28
C GLU A 500 17.84 -5.91 38.54
N ILE A 501 17.64 -7.17 38.95
CA ILE A 501 18.27 -7.73 40.16
C ILE A 501 19.64 -8.39 39.86
N GLY A 502 19.85 -8.89 38.63
CA GLY A 502 21.09 -9.59 38.24
C GLY A 502 22.32 -8.69 38.07
N ALA A 503 22.14 -7.47 37.57
CA ALA A 503 23.20 -6.45 37.49
C ALA A 503 23.65 -5.98 38.89
N ALA A 504 22.72 -5.92 39.85
CA ALA A 504 23.05 -5.65 41.25
C ALA A 504 23.79 -6.81 41.94
N LEU A 505 23.53 -8.06 41.51
CA LEU A 505 24.17 -9.27 42.06
C LEU A 505 25.57 -9.55 41.50
N THR A 506 25.90 -9.06 40.31
CA THR A 506 27.23 -9.20 39.69
C THR A 506 28.17 -8.02 39.97
N GLY A 507 27.63 -6.89 40.47
CA GLY A 507 28.39 -5.69 40.83
C GLY A 507 28.65 -5.49 42.32
N THR A 508 28.22 -6.39 43.20
CA THR A 508 28.41 -6.26 44.66
C THR A 508 29.62 -7.07 45.18
N PRO A 509 30.50 -6.49 46.03
CA PRO A 509 31.64 -7.19 46.63
C PRO A 509 31.27 -8.35 47.57
N THR A 510 29.97 -8.52 47.85
CA THR A 510 29.44 -9.46 48.86
C THR A 510 29.60 -10.93 48.48
N TRP A 511 29.83 -11.25 47.19
CA TRP A 511 30.07 -12.63 46.74
C TRP A 511 31.54 -13.06 46.75
N GLY A 512 32.49 -12.13 46.97
CA GLY A 512 33.89 -12.48 47.24
C GLY A 512 34.09 -13.32 48.50
N LEU A 513 33.11 -13.33 49.41
CA LEU A 513 33.12 -14.11 50.65
C LEU A 513 32.47 -15.50 50.51
N ALA A 514 31.55 -15.70 49.57
CA ALA A 514 30.92 -17.01 49.34
C ALA A 514 31.86 -17.98 48.59
N VAL A 515 32.82 -17.46 47.83
CA VAL A 515 33.88 -18.24 47.17
C VAL A 515 34.81 -18.90 48.19
N LEU A 516 34.98 -18.33 49.38
CA LEU A 516 35.89 -18.86 50.41
C LEU A 516 35.30 -20.03 51.23
N ALA A 517 33.98 -20.29 51.13
CA ALA A 517 33.34 -21.42 51.81
C ALA A 517 33.11 -22.64 50.90
N ALA A 518 33.24 -22.48 49.58
CA ALA A 518 33.02 -23.56 48.60
C ALA A 518 34.29 -24.38 48.29
N ASP A 519 35.44 -23.99 48.83
CA ASP A 519 36.75 -24.60 48.52
C ASP A 519 36.95 -25.99 49.15
N GLN A 520 35.99 -26.48 49.96
CA GLN A 520 36.11 -27.77 50.65
C GLN A 520 35.22 -28.90 50.14
N LEU A 521 34.33 -28.70 49.14
CA LEU A 521 33.34 -29.75 48.82
C LEU A 521 32.99 -30.01 47.34
N LEU A 522 33.53 -29.32 46.34
CA LEU A 522 33.17 -29.61 44.94
C LEU A 522 34.33 -29.42 43.96
N ASP A 523 34.40 -30.31 42.96
CA ASP A 523 35.21 -30.20 41.74
C ASP A 523 35.25 -28.75 41.22
N ALA A 524 36.37 -28.08 41.49
CA ALA A 524 36.66 -26.69 41.16
C ALA A 524 36.60 -26.28 39.66
N PRO A 525 36.58 -27.17 38.65
CA PRO A 525 36.38 -26.76 37.26
C PRO A 525 35.01 -26.10 36.98
N LYS A 526 33.94 -26.50 37.70
CA LYS A 526 32.55 -26.10 37.37
C LYS A 526 32.17 -24.68 37.79
N LEU A 527 32.85 -24.09 38.78
CA LEU A 527 32.54 -22.74 39.30
C LEU A 527 33.05 -21.62 38.38
N ARG A 528 34.18 -21.83 37.69
CA ARG A 528 34.76 -20.86 36.74
C ARG A 528 33.92 -20.67 35.48
N GLU A 529 33.14 -21.68 35.10
CA GLU A 529 32.27 -21.65 33.91
C GLU A 529 30.93 -20.94 34.17
N ILE A 530 30.57 -20.62 35.42
CA ILE A 530 29.28 -20.02 35.79
C ILE A 530 29.05 -18.65 35.14
N PRO A 531 29.99 -17.70 35.16
CA PRO A 531 29.80 -16.40 34.53
C PRO A 531 29.62 -16.48 33.00
N GLU A 532 30.37 -17.38 32.35
CA GLU A 532 30.28 -17.60 30.89
C GLU A 532 28.93 -18.21 30.53
N ARG A 533 28.52 -19.29 31.22
CA ARG A 533 27.22 -19.92 31.01
C ARG A 533 26.04 -19.03 31.36
N PHE A 534 26.18 -18.14 32.35
CA PHE A 534 25.18 -17.12 32.66
C PHE A 534 25.04 -16.10 31.51
N ARG A 535 26.17 -15.63 30.96
CA ARG A 535 26.16 -14.78 29.76
C ARG A 535 25.52 -15.51 28.59
N ASP A 536 25.86 -16.77 28.35
CA ASP A 536 25.26 -17.58 27.29
C ASP A 536 23.74 -17.71 27.44
N LEU A 537 23.23 -17.89 28.67
CA LEU A 537 21.79 -17.96 28.94
C LEU A 537 21.09 -16.62 28.72
N VAL A 538 21.71 -15.53 29.15
CA VAL A 538 21.20 -14.17 28.91
C VAL A 538 21.18 -13.88 27.41
N ASP A 539 22.25 -14.22 26.70
CA ASP A 539 22.38 -14.02 25.25
C ASP A 539 21.39 -14.90 24.47
N GLN A 540 21.21 -16.17 24.84
CA GLN A 540 20.19 -17.04 24.25
C GLN A 540 18.77 -16.52 24.50
N ASN A 541 18.44 -16.09 25.71
CA ASN A 541 17.13 -15.51 26.02
C ASN A 541 16.91 -14.19 25.27
N LYS A 542 17.95 -13.36 25.16
CA LYS A 542 17.92 -12.13 24.37
C LYS A 542 17.67 -12.45 22.89
N GLN A 543 18.41 -13.39 22.30
CA GLN A 543 18.21 -13.85 20.91
C GLN A 543 16.80 -14.38 20.68
N VAL A 544 16.26 -15.22 21.58
CA VAL A 544 14.89 -15.73 21.46
C VAL A 544 13.88 -14.59 21.51
N LYS A 545 13.99 -13.67 22.45
CA LYS A 545 13.06 -12.52 22.60
C LYS A 545 13.18 -11.48 21.49
N GLN A 546 14.38 -11.32 20.92
CA GLN A 546 14.66 -10.39 19.82
C GLN A 546 14.49 -11.05 18.43
N SER A 547 14.15 -12.34 18.36
CA SER A 547 13.76 -12.95 17.08
C SER A 547 12.51 -12.25 16.50
N PRO A 548 12.31 -12.27 15.16
CA PRO A 548 11.09 -11.77 14.51
C PRO A 548 9.80 -12.27 15.17
N VAL A 549 9.73 -13.57 15.45
CA VAL A 549 8.62 -14.20 16.17
C VAL A 549 8.50 -13.67 17.60
N GLY A 550 9.63 -13.49 18.31
CA GLY A 550 9.64 -12.95 19.66
C GLY A 550 9.14 -11.50 19.76
N MET A 551 9.46 -10.67 18.77
CA MET A 551 8.97 -9.30 18.66
C MET A 551 7.46 -9.27 18.42
N LEU A 552 6.95 -10.04 17.45
CA LEU A 552 5.51 -10.15 17.19
C LEU A 552 4.75 -10.75 18.38
N PHE A 553 5.31 -11.76 19.04
CA PHE A 553 4.74 -12.37 20.25
C PHE A 553 4.67 -11.39 21.43
N LYS A 554 5.64 -10.49 21.56
CA LYS A 554 5.61 -9.42 22.57
C LYS A 554 4.50 -8.41 22.27
N VAL A 555 4.34 -8.01 21.00
CA VAL A 555 3.28 -7.08 20.57
C VAL A 555 1.90 -7.68 20.81
N SER A 556 1.67 -8.95 20.40
CA SER A 556 0.38 -9.61 20.60
C SER A 556 -0.01 -9.68 22.08
N LYS A 557 0.93 -10.02 22.97
CA LYS A 557 0.69 -10.02 24.42
C LYS A 557 0.36 -8.64 25.00
N LYS A 558 0.94 -7.56 24.48
CA LYS A 558 0.68 -6.19 24.97
C LYS A 558 -0.71 -5.69 24.56
N LEU A 559 -1.24 -6.18 23.45
CA LEU A 559 -2.54 -5.74 22.90
C LEU A 559 -3.72 -6.61 23.36
N ILE A 560 -3.45 -7.84 23.79
CA ILE A 560 -4.47 -8.77 24.31
C ILE A 560 -4.73 -8.55 25.83
N ASN A 561 -3.74 -8.03 26.56
CA ASN A 561 -3.86 -7.66 27.98
C ASN A 561 -4.15 -6.17 28.11
#